data_AF-A0A1G0KQG3-F1
#
_entry.id   AF-A0A1G0KQG3-F1
#
_cell.length_a   1.000
_cell.length_b   1.000
_cell.length_c   1.000
_cell.angle_alpha   90.00
_cell.angle_beta   90.00
_cell.angle_gamma   90.00
#
_symmetry.space_group_name_H-M   'P 1'
#
loop_
_entity.id
_entity.type
_entity.pdbx_description
1 polymer ?
#
loop_
_entity_poly.entity_id
_entity_poly.type
_entity_poly.pdbx_seq_one_letter_code
_entity_poly.pdbx_strand_id
1 'polypeptide(L)'
;MPRLAARFTIDISVPCLIAWPDGLGTEWTFDIEAFNVILRLKAVDHWRSKLSEDEDWITAIQFIELVISRDELEACPKPIVTPDGKNDLTVQSTFLRTRLPAYQDVATSVSNRFLRFFQYSLHTPLVRPLPDWEHSFHNPKWYREDGMELRGTPTFVAEPVAGLHGTLGAKRLTPSDVPSLLSFLVTSQEPSLSESLLSDAQTAWFEGNFRRAVLELAICAEVMVKRKFFAQASPAGAAFDYLEDKAKVSVRVLELLDSVAQEAFARSYRKEFEANYRAIDNIFRCRNKIAHRGDLSFRDDSGKRVEVDAKLVEAWWASVVNLKTWLSGLS
;
A
#
# COMPACT_ATOMS: atom_id res chain seq x y z
N MET A 1 -9.13 -36.19 3.19
CA MET A 1 -8.78 -35.92 1.78
C MET A 1 -7.28 -35.66 1.71
N PRO A 2 -6.56 -36.05 0.65
CA PRO A 2 -5.14 -35.73 0.51
C PRO A 2 -4.96 -34.20 0.45
N ARG A 3 -4.05 -33.67 1.25
CA ARG A 3 -3.73 -32.24 1.28
C ARG A 3 -2.56 -31.95 0.35
N LEU A 4 -2.74 -31.01 -0.58
CA LEU A 4 -1.69 -30.53 -1.47
C LEU A 4 -1.25 -29.14 -1.02
N ALA A 5 0.05 -28.87 -1.03
CA ALA A 5 0.63 -27.59 -0.63
C ALA A 5 1.67 -27.12 -1.64
N ALA A 6 1.66 -25.82 -1.96
CA ALA A 6 2.65 -25.14 -2.77
C ALA A 6 3.31 -24.03 -1.95
N ARG A 7 4.64 -23.88 -2.07
CA ARG A 7 5.41 -22.83 -1.41
C ARG A 7 5.92 -21.84 -2.44
N PHE A 8 5.68 -20.56 -2.19
CA PHE A 8 6.15 -19.43 -3.00
C PHE A 8 7.07 -18.55 -2.14
N THR A 9 8.21 -18.15 -2.69
CA THR A 9 9.08 -17.16 -2.08
C THR A 9 9.09 -15.96 -3.01
N ILE A 10 8.70 -14.81 -2.47
CA ILE A 10 8.33 -13.66 -3.27
C ILE A 10 9.21 -12.51 -2.81
N ASP A 11 9.98 -11.98 -3.76
CA ASP A 11 10.82 -10.81 -3.55
C ASP A 11 9.95 -9.55 -3.55
N ILE A 12 10.21 -8.67 -2.59
CA ILE A 12 9.57 -7.37 -2.50
C ILE A 12 10.52 -6.35 -3.11
N SER A 13 10.04 -5.63 -4.11
CA SER A 13 10.82 -4.65 -4.87
C SER A 13 11.44 -3.53 -4.02
N VAL A 14 10.84 -3.22 -2.88
CA VAL A 14 11.37 -2.26 -1.89
C VAL A 14 11.21 -2.81 -0.48
N PRO A 15 12.19 -2.60 0.42
CA PRO A 15 12.12 -3.19 1.75
C PRO A 15 10.93 -2.67 2.55
N CYS A 16 10.11 -3.59 3.06
CA CYS A 16 9.02 -3.30 3.97
C CYS A 16 9.52 -3.34 5.41
N LEU A 17 9.25 -2.31 6.22
CA LEU A 17 9.78 -2.24 7.59
C LEU A 17 8.86 -2.88 8.62
N ILE A 18 9.44 -3.70 9.49
CA ILE A 18 8.79 -4.24 10.69
C ILE A 18 9.51 -3.72 11.94
N ALA A 19 8.78 -3.45 13.01
CA ALA A 19 9.33 -3.29 14.36
C ALA A 19 8.81 -4.46 15.18
N TRP A 20 9.70 -5.40 15.53
CA TRP A 20 9.28 -6.71 16.01
C TRP A 20 10.12 -7.16 17.21
N PRO A 21 9.48 -7.65 18.29
CA PRO A 21 10.20 -8.23 19.42
C PRO A 21 10.99 -9.47 19.01
N ASP A 22 12.19 -9.63 19.58
CA ASP A 22 13.00 -10.82 19.36
C ASP A 22 12.27 -12.08 19.87
N GLY A 23 12.30 -13.15 19.07
CA GLY A 23 11.67 -14.44 19.40
C GLY A 23 10.17 -14.53 19.11
N LEU A 24 9.51 -13.42 18.75
CA LEU A 24 8.13 -13.47 18.28
C LEU A 24 8.08 -13.91 16.80
N GLY A 25 7.22 -14.89 16.50
CA GLY A 25 7.05 -15.38 15.13
C GLY A 25 6.44 -14.34 14.20
N THR A 26 6.90 -14.32 12.95
CA THR A 26 6.32 -13.56 11.82
C THR A 26 5.56 -14.47 10.86
N GLU A 27 4.98 -15.55 11.42
CA GLU A 27 4.18 -16.54 10.71
C GLU A 27 2.70 -16.38 11.09
N TRP A 28 1.84 -16.29 10.09
CA TRP A 28 0.41 -16.22 10.29
C TRP A 28 -0.32 -17.16 9.35
N THR A 29 -1.39 -17.77 9.85
CA THR A 29 -2.23 -18.70 9.10
C THR A 29 -3.64 -18.12 8.99
N PHE A 30 -4.20 -18.15 7.78
CA PHE A 30 -5.55 -17.69 7.50
C PHE A 30 -6.12 -18.42 6.28
N ASP A 31 -7.44 -18.33 6.07
CA ASP A 31 -8.11 -18.99 4.96
C ASP A 31 -8.57 -17.95 3.92
N ILE A 32 -8.42 -18.32 2.64
CA ILE A 32 -8.97 -17.60 1.49
C ILE A 32 -9.72 -18.61 0.64
N GLU A 33 -11.04 -18.43 0.54
CA GLU A 33 -11.92 -19.35 -0.18
C GLU A 33 -11.74 -20.80 0.32
N ALA A 34 -11.28 -21.70 -0.55
CA ALA A 34 -11.02 -23.11 -0.23
C ALA A 34 -9.55 -23.39 0.18
N PHE A 35 -8.72 -22.35 0.30
CA PHE A 35 -7.29 -22.47 0.57
C PHE A 35 -6.94 -22.02 1.98
N ASN A 36 -6.08 -22.80 2.62
CA ASN A 36 -5.37 -22.42 3.83
C ASN A 36 -3.99 -21.86 3.45
N VAL A 37 -3.72 -20.64 3.90
CA VAL A 37 -2.52 -19.85 3.56
C VAL A 37 -1.71 -19.62 4.83
N ILE A 38 -0.41 -19.89 4.75
CA ILE A 38 0.58 -19.50 5.76
C ILE A 38 1.47 -18.42 5.14
N LEU A 39 1.46 -17.22 5.72
CA LEU A 39 2.35 -16.11 5.37
C LEU A 39 3.49 -16.04 6.38
N ARG A 40 4.73 -15.97 5.88
CA ARG A 40 5.94 -15.79 6.68
C ARG A 40 6.72 -14.59 6.18
N LEU A 41 7.08 -13.66 7.06
CA LEU A 41 8.00 -12.58 6.70
C LEU A 41 9.44 -13.02 6.89
N LYS A 42 10.27 -12.82 5.86
CA LYS A 42 11.71 -13.08 5.91
C LYS A 42 12.46 -11.75 5.93
N ALA A 43 13.08 -11.51 7.07
CA ALA A 43 13.98 -10.38 7.27
C ALA A 43 15.21 -10.47 6.35
N VAL A 44 15.76 -9.32 5.99
CA VAL A 44 17.08 -9.21 5.39
C VAL A 44 18.11 -9.66 6.43
N ASP A 45 18.93 -10.64 6.06
CA ASP A 45 20.01 -11.11 6.92
C ASP A 45 20.96 -9.93 7.25
N HIS A 46 21.34 -9.82 8.52
CA HIS A 46 22.30 -8.83 9.01
C HIS A 46 21.90 -7.36 8.90
N TRP A 47 20.63 -7.03 8.60
CA TRP A 47 20.13 -5.66 8.66
C TRP A 47 19.15 -5.49 9.83
N ARG A 48 19.56 -4.69 10.82
CA ARG A 48 18.69 -4.23 11.91
C ARG A 48 19.07 -2.81 12.29
N SER A 49 18.09 -2.00 12.64
CA SER A 49 18.28 -0.64 13.15
C SER A 49 17.44 -0.45 14.39
N LYS A 50 17.89 0.40 15.31
CA LYS A 50 17.11 0.79 16.49
C LYS A 50 17.31 2.28 16.70
N LEU A 51 16.24 3.07 16.62
CA LEU A 51 16.30 4.48 16.98
C LEU A 51 16.23 4.63 18.50
N SER A 52 16.61 5.80 19.01
CA SER A 52 16.65 6.07 20.46
C SER A 52 15.30 5.91 21.16
N GLU A 53 14.21 6.07 20.42
CA GLU A 53 12.83 6.00 20.93
C GLU A 53 12.17 4.63 20.69
N ASP A 54 12.84 3.71 19.98
CA ASP A 54 12.26 2.42 19.63
C ASP A 54 12.44 1.40 20.75
N GLU A 55 11.35 0.75 21.15
CA GLU A 55 11.40 -0.39 22.07
C GLU A 55 12.01 -1.62 21.39
N ASP A 56 11.62 -1.86 20.14
CA ASP A 56 11.98 -3.03 19.34
C ASP A 56 13.01 -2.74 18.24
N TRP A 57 13.66 -3.79 17.75
CA TRP A 57 14.51 -3.69 16.57
C TRP A 57 13.67 -3.51 15.31
N ILE A 58 14.05 -2.54 14.49
CA ILE A 58 13.54 -2.36 13.14
C ILE A 58 14.28 -3.32 12.22
N THR A 59 13.52 -4.09 11.44
CA THR A 59 14.05 -5.00 10.45
C THR A 59 13.37 -4.78 9.11
N ALA A 60 14.14 -4.92 8.04
CA ALA A 60 13.66 -4.81 6.67
C ALA A 60 13.23 -6.20 6.22
N ILE A 61 12.04 -6.29 5.63
CA ILE A 61 11.53 -7.49 4.97
C ILE A 61 11.78 -7.33 3.48
N GLN A 62 12.52 -8.28 2.92
CA GLN A 62 12.78 -8.35 1.48
C GLN A 62 12.01 -9.50 0.84
N PHE A 63 11.66 -10.54 1.59
CA PHE A 63 10.88 -11.64 1.05
C PHE A 63 9.68 -11.97 1.92
N ILE A 64 8.59 -12.34 1.27
CA ILE A 64 7.52 -13.11 1.91
C ILE A 64 7.55 -14.55 1.41
N GLU A 65 7.31 -15.49 2.32
CA GLU A 65 7.07 -16.88 1.97
C GLU A 65 5.60 -17.19 2.19
N LEU A 66 4.94 -17.69 1.14
CA LEU A 66 3.57 -18.16 1.18
C LEU A 66 3.55 -19.68 1.06
N VAL A 67 2.89 -20.37 1.99
CA VAL A 67 2.53 -21.78 1.84
C VAL A 67 1.02 -21.85 1.66
N ILE A 68 0.59 -22.25 0.47
CA ILE A 68 -0.81 -22.32 0.09
C ILE A 68 -1.19 -23.78 0.00
N SER A 69 -2.25 -24.17 0.66
CA SER A 69 -2.69 -25.56 0.71
C SER A 69 -4.20 -25.69 0.64
N ARG A 70 -4.67 -26.79 0.07
CA ARG A 70 -6.09 -27.18 0.14
C ARG A 70 -6.23 -28.69 0.10
N ASP A 71 -7.40 -29.16 0.49
CA ASP A 71 -7.79 -30.56 0.35
C ASP A 71 -8.17 -30.85 -1.10
N GLU A 72 -7.58 -31.89 -1.68
CA GLU A 72 -7.84 -32.33 -3.05
C GLU A 72 -8.73 -33.58 -3.05
N LEU A 73 -9.53 -33.73 -4.11
CA LEU A 73 -10.35 -34.93 -4.32
C LEU A 73 -9.48 -36.16 -4.65
N GLU A 74 -8.36 -35.93 -5.35
CA GLU A 74 -7.45 -36.97 -5.81
C GLU A 74 -6.08 -36.84 -5.12
N ALA A 75 -5.47 -37.96 -4.78
CA ALA A 75 -4.11 -37.97 -4.25
C ALA A 75 -3.09 -37.68 -5.35
N CYS A 76 -2.00 -37.00 -5.01
CA CYS A 76 -0.90 -36.79 -5.93
C CYS A 76 -0.34 -38.15 -6.39
N PRO A 77 -0.28 -38.43 -7.69
CA PRO A 77 0.20 -39.71 -8.19
C PRO A 77 1.68 -39.88 -7.84
N LYS A 78 2.06 -41.10 -7.46
CA LYS A 78 3.45 -41.45 -7.14
C LYS A 78 4.30 -41.48 -8.41
N PRO A 79 5.59 -41.14 -8.35
CA PRO A 79 6.54 -41.35 -9.45
C PRO A 79 6.50 -42.79 -9.95
N ILE A 80 6.52 -42.98 -11.27
CA ILE A 80 6.57 -44.30 -11.90
C ILE A 80 8.05 -44.66 -12.07
N VAL A 81 8.49 -45.80 -11.53
CA VAL A 81 9.87 -46.28 -11.74
C VAL A 81 9.90 -47.07 -13.06
N THR A 82 10.61 -46.55 -14.05
CA THR A 82 10.82 -47.20 -15.35
C THR A 82 11.67 -48.48 -15.20
N PRO A 83 11.65 -49.41 -16.18
CA PRO A 83 12.46 -50.63 -16.15
C PRO A 83 13.97 -50.37 -15.97
N ASP A 84 14.47 -49.22 -16.41
CA ASP A 84 15.87 -48.80 -16.27
C ASP A 84 16.17 -48.17 -14.89
N GLY A 85 15.22 -48.19 -13.95
CA GLY A 85 15.35 -47.61 -12.61
C GLY A 85 15.21 -46.08 -12.55
N LYS A 86 14.83 -45.42 -13.64
CA LYS A 86 14.60 -43.96 -13.65
C LYS A 86 13.19 -43.61 -13.21
N ASN A 87 13.03 -42.52 -12.46
CA ASN A 87 11.72 -41.98 -12.09
C ASN A 87 11.10 -41.21 -13.26
N ASP A 88 9.97 -41.69 -13.77
CA ASP A 88 9.10 -40.93 -14.66
C ASP A 88 8.10 -40.11 -13.83
N LEU A 89 8.24 -38.79 -13.95
CA LEU A 89 7.41 -37.81 -13.25
C LEU A 89 6.27 -37.28 -14.14
N THR A 90 6.11 -37.73 -15.38
CA THR A 90 5.21 -37.13 -16.36
C THR A 90 3.77 -37.01 -15.86
N VAL A 91 3.24 -38.06 -15.24
CA VAL A 91 1.88 -38.08 -14.68
C VAL A 91 1.77 -37.13 -13.49
N GLN A 92 2.77 -37.10 -12.61
CA GLN A 92 2.83 -36.19 -11.45
C GLN A 92 2.97 -34.73 -11.87
N SER A 93 3.87 -34.43 -12.81
CA SER A 93 4.06 -33.09 -13.36
C SER A 93 2.80 -32.60 -14.05
N THR A 94 2.10 -33.46 -14.79
CA THR A 94 0.81 -33.11 -15.41
C THR A 94 -0.24 -32.80 -14.34
N PHE A 95 -0.34 -33.64 -13.30
CA PHE A 95 -1.24 -33.44 -12.16
C PHE A 95 -0.98 -32.11 -11.43
N LEU A 96 0.28 -31.76 -11.19
CA LEU A 96 0.66 -30.52 -10.52
C LEU A 96 0.42 -29.31 -11.42
N ARG A 97 0.78 -29.39 -12.70
CA ARG A 97 0.61 -28.32 -13.67
C ARG A 97 -0.85 -27.92 -13.87
N THR A 98 -1.79 -28.87 -13.82
CA THR A 98 -3.22 -28.55 -13.94
C THR A 98 -3.77 -27.83 -12.71
N ARG A 99 -3.15 -27.99 -11.55
CA ARG A 99 -3.58 -27.37 -10.27
C ARG A 99 -2.85 -26.08 -9.97
N LEU A 100 -1.62 -25.92 -10.47
CA LEU A 100 -0.75 -24.78 -10.21
C LEU A 100 -1.42 -23.41 -10.44
N PRO A 101 -2.22 -23.17 -11.52
CA PRO A 101 -2.85 -21.87 -11.74
C PRO A 101 -3.68 -21.38 -10.54
N ALA A 102 -4.50 -22.26 -9.95
CA ALA A 102 -5.32 -21.87 -8.80
C ALA A 102 -4.50 -21.51 -7.55
N TYR A 103 -3.35 -22.16 -7.34
CA TYR A 103 -2.44 -21.82 -6.24
C TYR A 103 -1.68 -20.52 -6.55
N GLN A 104 -1.30 -20.28 -7.80
CA GLN A 104 -0.66 -19.04 -8.25
C GLN A 104 -1.61 -17.85 -8.09
N ASP A 105 -2.88 -17.99 -8.47
CA ASP A 105 -3.88 -16.93 -8.33
C ASP A 105 -4.02 -16.49 -6.87
N VAL A 106 -4.08 -17.45 -5.94
CA VAL A 106 -4.09 -17.15 -4.50
C VAL A 106 -2.77 -16.52 -4.04
N ALA A 107 -1.62 -17.01 -4.50
CA ALA A 107 -0.32 -16.44 -4.16
C ALA A 107 -0.20 -14.99 -4.60
N THR A 108 -0.53 -14.69 -5.86
CA THR A 108 -0.52 -13.35 -6.44
C THR A 108 -1.49 -12.43 -5.70
N SER A 109 -2.71 -12.91 -5.43
CA SER A 109 -3.73 -12.16 -4.68
C SER A 109 -3.26 -11.79 -3.27
N VAL A 110 -2.77 -12.77 -2.50
CA VAL A 110 -2.26 -12.55 -1.13
C VAL A 110 -1.08 -11.59 -1.13
N SER A 111 -0.16 -11.75 -2.06
CA SER A 111 1.04 -10.92 -2.15
C SER A 111 0.69 -9.48 -2.49
N ASN A 112 -0.21 -9.28 -3.46
CA ASN A 112 -0.66 -7.94 -3.82
C ASN A 112 -1.47 -7.29 -2.69
N ARG A 113 -2.30 -8.03 -1.95
CA ARG A 113 -2.97 -7.52 -0.74
C ARG A 113 -1.97 -7.14 0.35
N PHE A 114 -0.94 -7.96 0.56
CA PHE A 114 0.14 -7.65 1.50
C PHE A 114 0.87 -6.35 1.13
N LEU A 115 1.27 -6.21 -0.13
CA LEU A 115 1.96 -5.01 -0.62
C LEU A 115 1.08 -3.77 -0.54
N ARG A 116 -0.22 -3.88 -0.88
CA ARG A 116 -1.19 -2.79 -0.74
C ARG A 116 -1.40 -2.38 0.71
N PHE A 117 -1.38 -3.31 1.66
CA PHE A 117 -1.44 -2.96 3.08
C PHE A 117 -0.24 -2.08 3.49
N PHE A 118 0.97 -2.48 3.09
CA PHE A 118 2.16 -1.66 3.33
C PHE A 118 2.07 -0.30 2.65
N GLN A 119 1.62 -0.27 1.40
CA GLN A 119 1.49 0.96 0.60
C GLN A 119 0.46 1.93 1.21
N TYR A 120 -0.75 1.47 1.55
CA TYR A 120 -1.86 2.36 1.89
C TYR A 120 -2.13 2.49 3.39
N SER A 121 -1.95 1.41 4.17
CA SER A 121 -2.19 1.42 5.62
C SER A 121 -0.95 1.84 6.40
N LEU A 122 0.23 1.41 5.94
CA LEU A 122 1.52 1.76 6.54
C LEU A 122 2.26 2.87 5.79
N HIS A 123 1.71 3.39 4.69
CA HIS A 123 2.32 4.47 3.91
C HIS A 123 3.77 4.17 3.51
N THR A 124 4.02 2.95 3.03
CA THR A 124 5.34 2.54 2.56
C THR A 124 5.51 3.00 1.12
N PRO A 125 6.41 3.96 0.85
CA PRO A 125 6.58 4.54 -0.49
C PRO A 125 7.19 3.51 -1.44
N LEU A 126 7.04 3.74 -2.75
CA LEU A 126 7.66 2.96 -3.83
C LEU A 126 7.23 1.49 -3.92
N VAL A 127 6.43 0.99 -2.97
CA VAL A 127 5.81 -0.33 -3.05
C VAL A 127 4.86 -0.36 -4.24
N ARG A 128 5.01 -1.38 -5.08
CA ARG A 128 4.15 -1.61 -6.24
C ARG A 128 3.59 -3.02 -6.19
N PRO A 129 2.33 -3.24 -6.61
CA PRO A 129 1.82 -4.58 -6.86
C PRO A 129 2.71 -5.32 -7.84
N LEU A 130 2.86 -6.63 -7.62
CA LEU A 130 3.57 -7.50 -8.53
C LEU A 130 2.72 -7.74 -9.78
N PRO A 131 3.29 -7.59 -10.98
CA PRO A 131 2.57 -7.89 -12.20
C PRO A 131 2.31 -9.39 -12.33
N ASP A 132 1.28 -9.77 -13.08
CA ASP A 132 0.88 -11.18 -13.29
C ASP A 132 1.98 -12.04 -13.94
N TRP A 133 2.96 -11.42 -14.59
CA TRP A 133 4.09 -12.07 -15.25
C TRP A 133 5.37 -12.12 -14.40
N GLU A 134 5.31 -11.71 -13.14
CA GLU A 134 6.46 -11.70 -12.23
C GLU A 134 7.05 -13.11 -12.07
N HIS A 135 8.32 -13.26 -12.44
CA HIS A 135 8.99 -14.57 -12.55
C HIS A 135 9.04 -15.34 -11.23
N SER A 136 8.98 -14.64 -10.10
CA SER A 136 8.90 -15.21 -8.75
C SER A 136 7.68 -16.13 -8.57
N PHE A 137 6.58 -15.93 -9.32
CA PHE A 137 5.42 -16.81 -9.30
C PHE A 137 5.54 -18.02 -10.23
N HIS A 138 6.44 -17.97 -11.21
CA HIS A 138 6.60 -19.00 -12.24
C HIS A 138 7.66 -20.05 -11.89
N ASN A 139 8.55 -19.78 -10.91
CA ASN A 139 9.61 -20.70 -10.47
C ASN A 139 9.63 -20.88 -8.94
N PRO A 140 8.64 -21.57 -8.35
CA PRO A 140 8.64 -21.86 -6.91
C PRO A 140 9.83 -22.75 -6.53
N LYS A 141 10.40 -22.53 -5.34
CA LYS A 141 11.41 -23.41 -4.77
C LYS A 141 10.75 -24.62 -4.13
N TRP A 142 11.16 -25.81 -4.57
CA TRP A 142 10.62 -27.07 -4.08
C TRP A 142 11.43 -27.61 -2.90
N TYR A 143 10.72 -28.10 -1.89
CA TYR A 143 11.29 -28.70 -0.68
C TYR A 143 10.81 -30.15 -0.56
N ARG A 144 11.61 -31.00 0.09
CA ARG A 144 11.21 -32.36 0.48
C ARG A 144 10.44 -32.35 1.81
N GLU A 145 9.78 -33.47 2.15
CA GLU A 145 9.08 -33.70 3.43
C GLU A 145 9.99 -33.50 4.68
N ASP A 146 11.30 -33.67 4.53
CA ASP A 146 12.31 -33.43 5.58
C ASP A 146 12.75 -31.96 5.70
N GLY A 147 12.23 -31.07 4.86
CA GLY A 147 12.55 -29.65 4.85
C GLY A 147 13.79 -29.25 4.06
N MET A 148 14.44 -30.17 3.31
CA MET A 148 15.66 -29.82 2.55
C MET A 148 15.35 -29.05 1.26
N GLU A 149 15.97 -27.87 1.11
CA GLU A 149 15.88 -26.98 -0.07
C GLU A 149 16.87 -27.40 -1.18
N LEU A 150 16.44 -27.29 -2.43
CA LEU A 150 17.30 -27.41 -3.61
C LEU A 150 17.82 -26.00 -3.99
N ARG A 151 19.11 -25.72 -3.77
CA ARG A 151 19.66 -24.34 -3.60
C ARG A 151 20.11 -23.59 -4.87
N GLY A 152 19.94 -22.26 -4.83
CA GLY A 152 20.68 -21.23 -5.59
C GLY A 152 20.80 -19.93 -4.76
N THR A 153 21.88 -19.16 -4.92
CA THR A 153 22.21 -17.99 -4.07
C THR A 153 22.33 -16.70 -4.91
N PRO A 154 21.61 -15.62 -4.56
CA PRO A 154 21.88 -14.27 -5.08
C PRO A 154 22.54 -13.35 -4.04
N THR A 155 23.19 -12.28 -4.53
CA THR A 155 23.89 -11.24 -3.76
C THR A 155 23.22 -9.88 -4.02
N PHE A 156 23.12 -9.01 -3.02
CA PHE A 156 22.41 -7.71 -3.11
C PHE A 156 23.28 -6.51 -2.68
N VAL A 157 23.00 -5.33 -3.24
CA VAL A 157 23.59 -4.02 -2.91
C VAL A 157 22.55 -3.19 -2.16
N ALA A 158 22.91 -2.56 -1.04
CA ALA A 158 21.96 -1.85 -0.18
C ALA A 158 21.75 -0.39 -0.61
N GLU A 159 20.53 -0.06 -1.05
CA GLU A 159 20.04 1.31 -1.24
C GLU A 159 19.45 1.88 0.07
N PRO A 160 19.31 3.21 0.21
CA PRO A 160 18.67 3.81 1.39
C PRO A 160 17.22 3.31 1.55
N VAL A 161 16.88 2.78 2.74
CA VAL A 161 15.55 2.22 3.01
C VAL A 161 14.56 3.33 3.31
N ALA A 162 13.62 3.55 2.39
CA ALA A 162 12.58 4.55 2.55
C ALA A 162 11.69 4.28 3.79
N GLY A 163 11.31 5.34 4.51
CA GLY A 163 10.48 5.23 5.71
C GLY A 163 11.20 4.85 7.01
N LEU A 164 12.51 4.60 6.99
CA LEU A 164 13.29 4.23 8.20
C LEU A 164 13.11 5.23 9.36
N HIS A 165 13.06 6.53 9.03
CA HIS A 165 12.90 7.62 10.00
C HIS A 165 11.46 8.10 10.17
N GLY A 166 10.46 7.35 9.68
CA GLY A 166 9.04 7.73 9.77
C GLY A 166 8.65 8.92 8.87
N THR A 167 9.50 9.25 7.90
CA THR A 167 9.33 10.41 7.01
C THR A 167 8.04 10.30 6.21
N LEU A 168 7.31 11.42 6.10
CA LEU A 168 6.03 11.48 5.37
C LEU A 168 4.99 10.45 5.85
N GLY A 169 5.00 10.13 7.15
CA GLY A 169 4.04 9.23 7.80
C GLY A 169 4.19 7.76 7.45
N ALA A 170 5.31 7.35 6.84
CA ALA A 170 5.66 5.94 6.71
C ALA A 170 5.73 5.27 8.09
N LYS A 171 5.04 4.15 8.22
CA LYS A 171 4.93 3.37 9.46
C LYS A 171 5.63 2.03 9.27
N ARG A 172 5.94 1.41 10.40
CA ARG A 172 6.49 0.07 10.48
C ARG A 172 5.36 -0.86 10.90
N LEU A 173 5.34 -2.08 10.39
CA LEU A 173 4.41 -3.09 10.86
C LEU A 173 4.82 -3.50 12.28
N THR A 174 3.87 -3.40 13.22
CA THR A 174 4.03 -3.81 14.62
C THR A 174 3.11 -4.98 14.94
N PRO A 175 3.34 -5.70 16.07
CA PRO A 175 2.42 -6.77 16.50
C PRO A 175 0.96 -6.31 16.66
N SER A 176 0.74 -5.04 17.04
CA SER A 176 -0.62 -4.48 17.16
C SER A 176 -1.34 -4.29 15.82
N ASP A 177 -0.62 -4.24 14.69
CA ASP A 177 -1.20 -4.09 13.36
C ASP A 177 -1.64 -5.42 12.74
N VAL A 178 -1.20 -6.56 13.31
CA VAL A 178 -1.47 -7.91 12.77
C VAL A 178 -2.96 -8.19 12.56
N PRO A 179 -3.87 -7.88 13.52
CA PRO A 179 -5.30 -8.11 13.29
C PRO A 179 -5.83 -7.35 12.06
N SER A 180 -5.38 -6.11 11.87
CA SER A 180 -5.75 -5.29 10.70
C SER A 180 -5.13 -5.84 9.41
N LEU A 181 -3.86 -6.27 9.44
CA LEU A 181 -3.22 -6.94 8.31
C LEU A 181 -3.99 -8.19 7.89
N LEU A 182 -4.30 -9.09 8.82
CA LEU A 182 -5.02 -10.33 8.53
C LEU A 182 -6.42 -10.06 7.99
N SER A 183 -7.13 -9.08 8.57
CA SER A 183 -8.43 -8.64 8.05
C SER A 183 -8.32 -8.13 6.61
N PHE A 184 -7.28 -7.34 6.30
CA PHE A 184 -7.03 -6.81 4.96
C PHE A 184 -6.69 -7.90 3.94
N LEU A 185 -5.86 -8.89 4.33
CA LEU A 185 -5.49 -10.02 3.49
C LEU A 185 -6.69 -10.88 3.11
N VAL A 186 -7.69 -11.03 3.98
CA VAL A 186 -8.89 -11.83 3.71
C VAL A 186 -9.90 -11.06 2.87
N THR A 187 -10.20 -9.81 3.24
CA THR A 187 -11.39 -9.10 2.70
C THR A 187 -11.17 -8.37 1.37
N SER A 188 -9.92 -8.19 0.92
CA SER A 188 -9.60 -7.47 -0.33
C SER A 188 -10.27 -6.10 -0.41
N GLN A 189 -9.69 -5.10 0.25
CA GLN A 189 -10.17 -3.73 0.12
C GLN A 189 -9.39 -3.02 -0.99
N GLU A 190 -10.09 -2.64 -2.06
CA GLU A 190 -9.53 -1.73 -3.04
C GLU A 190 -9.36 -0.34 -2.40
N PRO A 191 -8.17 0.29 -2.54
CA PRO A 191 -7.95 1.61 -2.00
C PRO A 191 -8.90 2.62 -2.66
N SER A 192 -9.40 3.57 -1.86
CA SER A 192 -10.12 4.70 -2.41
C SER A 192 -9.20 5.54 -3.30
N LEU A 193 -9.76 6.25 -4.29
CA LEU A 193 -8.98 7.16 -5.15
C LEU A 193 -8.12 8.14 -4.34
N SER A 194 -8.65 8.68 -3.23
CA SER A 194 -7.90 9.55 -2.33
C SER A 194 -6.68 8.87 -1.68
N GLU A 195 -6.77 7.58 -1.34
CA GLU A 195 -5.66 6.83 -0.78
C GLU A 195 -4.59 6.56 -1.83
N SER A 196 -5.01 6.23 -3.06
CA SER A 196 -4.10 6.10 -4.20
C SER A 196 -3.35 7.41 -4.47
N LEU A 197 -4.05 8.53 -4.57
CA LEU A 197 -3.45 9.86 -4.80
C LEU A 197 -2.48 10.26 -3.66
N LEU A 198 -2.82 9.95 -2.41
CA LEU A 198 -1.96 10.25 -1.27
C LEU A 198 -0.67 9.40 -1.28
N SER A 199 -0.78 8.10 -1.64
CA SER A 199 0.37 7.22 -1.85
C SER A 199 1.24 7.68 -3.03
N ASP A 200 0.62 8.14 -4.12
CA ASP A 200 1.35 8.63 -5.29
C ASP A 200 2.09 9.93 -4.99
N ALA A 201 1.47 10.82 -4.21
CA ALA A 201 2.12 12.02 -3.70
C ALA A 201 3.35 11.68 -2.84
N GLN A 202 3.21 10.69 -1.96
CA GLN A 202 4.30 10.22 -1.11
C GLN A 202 5.44 9.63 -1.95
N THR A 203 5.11 8.75 -2.89
CA THR A 203 6.10 8.15 -3.80
C THR A 203 6.86 9.23 -4.57
N ALA A 204 6.16 10.20 -5.16
CA ALA A 204 6.76 11.32 -5.86
C ALA A 204 7.69 12.17 -4.96
N TRP A 205 7.38 12.31 -3.68
CA TRP A 205 8.24 13.00 -2.72
C TRP A 205 9.55 12.24 -2.50
N PHE A 206 9.49 10.91 -2.31
CA PHE A 206 10.67 10.06 -2.14
C PHE A 206 11.54 10.01 -3.42
N GLU A 207 10.93 10.14 -4.60
CA GLU A 207 11.64 10.28 -5.89
C GLU A 207 12.25 11.69 -6.10
N GLY A 208 12.05 12.63 -5.17
CA GLY A 208 12.49 14.03 -5.31
C GLY A 208 11.66 14.84 -6.31
N ASN A 209 10.55 14.32 -6.79
CA ASN A 209 9.65 14.98 -7.73
C ASN A 209 8.56 15.77 -6.98
N PHE A 210 8.98 16.85 -6.31
CA PHE A 210 8.09 17.69 -5.51
C PHE A 210 6.96 18.34 -6.33
N ARG A 211 7.20 18.63 -7.61
CA ARG A 211 6.15 19.14 -8.50
C ARG A 211 4.99 18.16 -8.61
N ARG A 212 5.29 16.88 -8.87
CA ARG A 212 4.26 15.83 -8.91
C ARG A 212 3.62 15.65 -7.54
N ALA A 213 4.40 15.60 -6.46
CA ALA A 213 3.87 15.45 -5.11
C ALA A 213 2.83 16.53 -4.76
N VAL A 214 3.11 17.80 -5.09
CA VAL A 214 2.16 18.92 -4.86
C VAL A 214 0.90 18.79 -5.70
N LEU A 215 1.00 18.36 -6.96
CA LEU A 215 -0.16 18.13 -7.82
C LEU A 215 -1.06 17.02 -7.25
N GLU A 216 -0.47 15.89 -6.87
CA GLU A 216 -1.20 14.75 -6.31
C GLU A 216 -1.86 15.11 -4.96
N LEU A 217 -1.17 15.86 -4.09
CA LEU A 217 -1.77 16.36 -2.84
C LEU A 217 -2.96 17.29 -3.08
N ALA A 218 -2.86 18.20 -4.05
CA ALA A 218 -3.95 19.11 -4.39
C ALA A 218 -5.18 18.34 -4.90
N ILE A 219 -4.96 17.38 -5.80
CA ILE A 219 -6.04 16.54 -6.36
C ILE A 219 -6.63 15.66 -5.25
N CYS A 220 -5.79 15.07 -4.38
CA CYS A 220 -6.24 14.29 -3.24
C CYS A 220 -7.16 15.10 -2.32
N ALA A 221 -6.73 16.31 -1.92
CA ALA A 221 -7.53 17.22 -1.10
C ALA A 221 -8.87 17.56 -1.76
N GLU A 222 -8.86 17.89 -3.05
CA GLU A 222 -10.07 18.19 -3.82
C GLU A 222 -11.03 17.00 -3.86
N VAL A 223 -10.53 15.81 -4.21
CA VAL A 223 -11.33 14.58 -4.30
C VAL A 223 -11.96 14.23 -2.95
N MET A 224 -11.21 14.30 -1.85
CA MET A 224 -11.74 14.00 -0.52
C MET A 224 -12.87 14.95 -0.12
N VAL A 225 -12.67 16.26 -0.30
CA VAL A 225 -13.65 17.27 0.08
C VAL A 225 -14.89 17.16 -0.80
N LYS A 226 -14.74 17.13 -2.11
CA LYS A 226 -15.89 17.02 -3.03
C LYS A 226 -16.69 15.75 -2.78
N ARG A 227 -16.05 14.59 -2.62
CA ARG A 227 -16.76 13.33 -2.33
C ARG A 227 -17.52 13.37 -1.00
N LYS A 228 -16.99 14.06 0.02
CA LYS A 228 -17.66 14.19 1.31
C LYS A 228 -18.92 15.07 1.22
N PHE A 229 -18.84 16.19 0.52
CA PHE A 229 -19.95 17.14 0.40
C PHE A 229 -20.99 16.75 -0.67
N PHE A 230 -20.57 16.02 -1.70
CA PHE A 230 -21.40 15.67 -2.87
C PHE A 230 -21.56 14.16 -3.04
N ALA A 231 -21.67 13.41 -1.93
CA ALA A 231 -21.77 11.94 -1.97
C ALA A 231 -22.73 11.47 -3.09
N GLN A 232 -22.21 10.63 -3.99
CA GLN A 232 -22.82 10.23 -5.27
C GLN A 232 -24.24 9.66 -5.17
N ALA A 233 -24.68 9.26 -3.98
CA ALA A 233 -26.00 8.67 -3.75
C ALA A 233 -27.10 9.68 -3.37
N SER A 234 -26.81 10.98 -3.30
CA SER A 234 -27.81 12.00 -2.96
C SER A 234 -28.38 12.69 -4.20
N PRO A 235 -29.70 13.01 -4.25
CA PRO A 235 -30.26 13.85 -5.31
C PRO A 235 -29.57 15.22 -5.43
N ALA A 236 -29.07 15.74 -4.31
CA ALA A 236 -28.27 16.97 -4.28
C ALA A 236 -26.91 16.80 -4.97
N GLY A 237 -26.23 15.67 -4.76
CA GLY A 237 -24.99 15.32 -5.47
C GLY A 237 -25.20 15.20 -6.97
N ALA A 238 -26.23 14.47 -7.42
CA ALA A 238 -26.52 14.33 -8.85
C ALA A 238 -26.88 15.67 -9.53
N ALA A 239 -27.63 16.54 -8.85
CA ALA A 239 -27.93 17.89 -9.35
C ALA A 239 -26.67 18.77 -9.41
N PHE A 240 -25.78 18.63 -8.42
CA PHE A 240 -24.51 19.33 -8.39
C PHE A 240 -23.59 18.89 -9.53
N ASP A 241 -23.39 17.58 -9.71
CA ASP A 241 -22.59 17.01 -10.79
C ASP A 241 -23.05 17.52 -12.15
N TYR A 242 -24.38 17.53 -12.40
CA TYR A 242 -24.94 18.09 -13.62
C TYR A 242 -24.60 19.58 -13.82
N LEU A 243 -24.65 20.38 -12.75
CA LEU A 243 -24.34 21.81 -12.83
C LEU A 243 -22.84 22.07 -13.00
N GLU A 244 -21.98 21.28 -12.35
CA GLU A 244 -20.53 21.33 -12.52
C GLU A 244 -20.11 20.93 -13.94
N ASP A 245 -20.66 19.83 -14.47
CA ASP A 245 -20.42 19.34 -15.85
C ASP A 245 -20.82 20.37 -16.92
N LYS A 246 -21.84 21.17 -16.64
CA LYS A 246 -22.28 22.27 -17.51
C LYS A 246 -21.52 23.58 -17.24
N ALA A 247 -20.50 23.55 -16.39
CA ALA A 247 -19.74 24.72 -15.95
C ALA A 247 -20.62 25.87 -15.42
N LYS A 248 -21.80 25.55 -14.90
CA LYS A 248 -22.76 26.53 -14.38
C LYS A 248 -22.47 26.91 -12.93
N VAL A 249 -21.76 26.05 -12.21
CA VAL A 249 -21.33 26.28 -10.83
C VAL A 249 -19.86 25.89 -10.71
N SER A 250 -19.05 26.75 -10.08
CA SER A 250 -17.69 26.43 -9.68
C SER A 250 -17.60 26.65 -8.18
N VAL A 251 -17.48 25.55 -7.42
CA VAL A 251 -17.32 25.61 -5.97
C VAL A 251 -15.85 25.40 -5.64
N ARG A 252 -15.28 26.32 -4.86
CA ARG A 252 -13.90 26.20 -4.40
C ARG A 252 -13.84 25.28 -3.20
N VAL A 253 -12.85 24.38 -3.17
CA VAL A 253 -12.60 23.49 -2.02
C VAL A 253 -12.50 24.27 -0.71
N LEU A 254 -11.87 25.44 -0.73
CA LEU A 254 -11.71 26.29 0.45
C LEU A 254 -13.03 26.87 0.98
N GLU A 255 -14.05 27.05 0.14
CA GLU A 255 -15.39 27.47 0.56
C GLU A 255 -16.13 26.29 1.20
N LEU A 256 -15.97 25.09 0.63
CA LEU A 256 -16.51 23.85 1.20
C LEU A 256 -15.99 23.62 2.62
N LEU A 257 -14.69 23.85 2.84
CA LEU A 257 -14.03 23.63 4.13
C LEU A 257 -14.33 24.67 5.21
N ASP A 258 -14.88 25.83 4.86
CA ASP A 258 -15.13 26.92 5.80
C ASP A 258 -16.62 27.26 5.92
N SER A 259 -17.14 28.09 5.01
CA SER A 259 -18.49 28.62 5.10
C SER A 259 -19.56 27.54 4.89
N VAL A 260 -19.37 26.64 3.92
CA VAL A 260 -20.35 25.58 3.65
C VAL A 260 -20.33 24.53 4.75
N ALA A 261 -19.14 24.12 5.23
CA ALA A 261 -19.04 23.21 6.38
C ALA A 261 -19.71 23.80 7.62
N GLN A 262 -19.50 25.10 7.87
CA GLN A 262 -20.06 25.78 9.04
C GLN A 262 -21.58 25.77 9.00
N GLU A 263 -22.16 25.98 7.83
CA GLU A 263 -23.62 25.97 7.65
C GLU A 263 -24.18 24.55 7.71
N ALA A 264 -23.56 23.60 7.01
CA ALA A 264 -24.08 22.24 6.86
C ALA A 264 -23.86 21.36 8.09
N PHE A 265 -22.73 21.53 8.79
CA PHE A 265 -22.30 20.64 9.89
C PHE A 265 -22.03 21.38 11.20
N ALA A 266 -22.32 22.69 11.27
CA ALA A 266 -21.97 23.56 12.41
C ALA A 266 -20.46 23.60 12.73
N ARG A 267 -19.60 23.18 11.79
CA ARG A 267 -18.15 23.02 11.96
C ARG A 267 -17.38 23.67 10.82
N SER A 268 -16.25 24.31 11.10
CA SER A 268 -15.40 24.91 10.05
C SER A 268 -13.98 24.40 10.22
N TYR A 269 -13.41 23.82 9.16
CA TYR A 269 -12.03 23.35 9.16
C TYR A 269 -11.06 24.51 9.39
N ARG A 270 -11.39 25.69 8.84
CA ARG A 270 -10.60 26.91 9.04
C ARG A 270 -10.56 27.33 10.51
N LYS A 271 -11.71 27.28 11.21
CA LYS A 271 -11.79 27.67 12.62
C LYS A 271 -11.16 26.64 13.56
N GLU A 272 -11.31 25.35 13.25
CA GLU A 272 -10.78 24.27 14.08
C GLU A 272 -9.28 24.03 13.85
N PHE A 273 -8.80 24.18 12.61
CA PHE A 273 -7.44 23.83 12.18
C PHE A 273 -6.85 24.88 11.23
N GLU A 274 -6.74 26.14 11.68
CA GLU A 274 -6.33 27.28 10.85
C GLU A 274 -5.02 27.05 10.08
N ALA A 275 -3.99 26.52 10.75
CA ALA A 275 -2.69 26.26 10.12
C ALA A 275 -2.80 25.25 8.96
N ASN A 276 -3.58 24.18 9.14
CA ASN A 276 -3.80 23.18 8.11
C ASN A 276 -4.64 23.74 6.97
N TYR A 277 -5.67 24.54 7.27
CA TYR A 277 -6.46 25.22 6.23
C TYR A 277 -5.58 26.11 5.34
N ARG A 278 -4.69 26.92 5.94
CA ARG A 278 -3.73 27.75 5.18
C ARG A 278 -2.76 26.90 4.36
N ALA A 279 -2.31 25.77 4.89
CA ALA A 279 -1.49 24.83 4.13
C ALA A 279 -2.24 24.31 2.88
N ILE A 280 -3.51 23.93 3.02
CA ILE A 280 -4.35 23.49 1.89
C ILE A 280 -4.53 24.61 0.86
N ASP A 281 -4.77 25.85 1.27
CA ASP A 281 -4.83 27.00 0.34
C ASP A 281 -3.50 27.18 -0.41
N ASN A 282 -2.37 27.13 0.30
CA ASN A 282 -1.04 27.23 -0.30
C ASN A 282 -0.76 26.11 -1.32
N ILE A 283 -1.21 24.88 -1.05
CA ILE A 283 -1.16 23.76 -2.02
C ILE A 283 -1.91 24.14 -3.30
N PHE A 284 -3.15 24.63 -3.21
CA PHE A 284 -3.94 25.02 -4.39
C PHE A 284 -3.31 26.19 -5.16
N ARG A 285 -2.76 27.20 -4.46
CA ARG A 285 -2.02 28.31 -5.09
C ARG A 285 -0.80 27.80 -5.84
N CYS A 286 -0.03 26.88 -5.23
CA CYS A 286 1.14 26.28 -5.86
C CYS A 286 0.76 25.42 -7.07
N ARG A 287 -0.26 24.57 -6.94
CA ARG A 287 -0.83 23.77 -8.05
C ARG A 287 -1.19 24.64 -9.25
N ASN A 288 -1.81 25.81 -9.04
CA ASN A 288 -2.14 26.71 -10.12
C ASN A 288 -0.89 27.30 -10.81
N LYS A 289 0.17 27.59 -10.06
CA LYS A 289 1.46 28.02 -10.65
C LYS A 289 2.13 26.91 -11.45
N ILE A 290 2.13 25.68 -10.93
CA ILE A 290 2.63 24.50 -11.64
C ILE A 290 1.84 24.30 -12.94
N ALA A 291 0.50 24.31 -12.87
CA ALA A 291 -0.35 24.07 -14.04
C ALA A 291 -0.20 25.13 -15.13
N HIS A 292 -0.04 26.40 -14.77
CA HIS A 292 0.05 27.49 -15.75
C HIS A 292 1.47 27.77 -16.23
N ARG A 293 2.50 27.48 -15.43
CA ARG A 293 3.88 27.93 -15.70
C ARG A 293 4.95 26.86 -15.47
N GLY A 294 4.60 25.72 -14.89
CA GLY A 294 5.57 24.71 -14.45
C GLY A 294 6.36 25.13 -13.18
N ASP A 295 6.02 26.27 -12.58
CA ASP A 295 6.74 26.87 -11.45
C ASP A 295 6.35 26.21 -10.12
N LEU A 296 7.35 25.69 -9.40
CA LEU A 296 7.19 25.10 -8.06
C LEU A 296 7.31 26.18 -6.97
N SER A 297 6.40 27.16 -7.01
CA SER A 297 6.35 28.26 -6.04
C SER A 297 4.91 28.74 -5.86
N PHE A 298 4.66 29.52 -4.80
CA PHE A 298 3.39 30.22 -4.61
C PHE A 298 3.63 31.60 -3.96
N ARG A 299 2.56 32.40 -3.85
CA ARG A 299 2.57 33.61 -3.04
C ARG A 299 1.74 33.38 -1.78
N ASP A 300 2.35 33.62 -0.63
CA ASP A 300 1.66 33.56 0.66
C ASP A 300 0.68 34.74 0.82
N ASP A 301 0.01 34.81 1.97
CA ASP A 301 -0.97 35.86 2.27
C ASP A 301 -0.36 37.26 2.38
N SER A 302 0.96 37.37 2.57
CA SER A 302 1.69 38.64 2.52
C SER A 302 2.08 39.04 1.09
N GLY A 303 1.79 38.18 0.10
CA GLY A 303 2.20 38.36 -1.29
C GLY A 303 3.65 37.97 -1.56
N LYS A 304 4.38 37.47 -0.55
CA LYS A 304 5.77 37.04 -0.69
C LYS A 304 5.82 35.74 -1.48
N ARG A 305 6.76 35.66 -2.43
CA ARG A 305 7.04 34.43 -3.18
C ARG A 305 7.76 33.44 -2.26
N VAL A 306 7.23 32.22 -2.19
CA VAL A 306 7.78 31.10 -1.44
C VAL A 306 8.11 29.99 -2.42
N GLU A 307 9.38 29.56 -2.43
CA GLU A 307 9.82 28.36 -3.14
C GLU A 307 9.48 27.12 -2.30
N VAL A 308 9.02 26.05 -2.96
CA VAL A 308 8.61 24.83 -2.26
C VAL A 308 9.78 23.85 -2.19
N ASP A 309 10.11 23.42 -0.98
CA ASP A 309 11.13 22.41 -0.69
C ASP A 309 10.51 21.13 -0.10
N ALA A 310 11.35 20.13 0.16
CA ALA A 310 10.93 18.84 0.71
C ALA A 310 10.17 18.97 2.04
N LYS A 311 10.64 19.86 2.93
CA LYS A 311 10.05 20.08 4.27
C LYS A 311 8.67 20.69 4.17
N LEU A 312 8.47 21.62 3.24
CA LEU A 312 7.18 22.24 3.03
C LEU A 312 6.16 21.24 2.45
N VAL A 313 6.57 20.39 1.51
CA VAL A 313 5.69 19.31 1.00
C VAL A 313 5.36 18.30 2.09
N GLU A 314 6.29 17.99 2.99
CA GLU A 314 6.03 17.14 4.16
C GLU A 314 4.99 17.74 5.12
N ALA A 315 5.10 19.04 5.42
CA ALA A 315 4.08 19.74 6.20
C ALA A 315 2.71 19.72 5.51
N TRP A 316 2.68 19.92 4.18
CA TRP A 316 1.46 19.84 3.38
C TRP A 316 0.83 18.46 3.37
N TRP A 317 1.63 17.40 3.27
CA TRP A 317 1.17 16.02 3.38
C TRP A 317 0.47 15.78 4.73
N ALA A 318 1.08 16.24 5.83
CA ALA A 318 0.49 16.12 7.17
C ALA A 318 -0.85 16.87 7.27
N SER A 319 -0.96 18.07 6.68
CA SER A 319 -2.22 18.82 6.62
C SER A 319 -3.31 18.12 5.79
N VAL A 320 -2.94 17.41 4.71
CA VAL A 320 -3.88 16.61 3.91
C VAL A 320 -4.34 15.35 4.66
N VAL A 321 -3.45 14.70 5.42
CA VAL A 321 -3.83 13.59 6.30
C VAL A 321 -4.78 14.06 7.41
N ASN A 322 -4.48 15.19 8.05
CA ASN A 322 -5.38 15.79 9.03
C ASN A 322 -6.75 16.12 8.43
N LEU A 323 -6.77 16.63 7.19
CA LEU A 323 -8.02 16.89 6.48
C LEU A 323 -8.83 15.60 6.28
N LYS A 324 -8.21 14.48 5.89
CA LYS A 324 -8.88 13.17 5.79
C LYS A 324 -9.55 12.81 7.12
N THR A 325 -8.82 12.89 8.23
CA THR A 325 -9.34 12.58 9.57
C THR A 325 -10.50 13.50 9.96
N TRP A 326 -10.40 14.80 9.68
CA TRP A 326 -11.46 15.76 9.97
C TRP A 326 -12.74 15.47 9.19
N LEU A 327 -12.63 15.20 7.88
CA LEU A 327 -13.77 14.86 7.01
C LEU A 327 -14.46 13.56 7.46
N SER A 328 -13.70 12.56 7.92
CA SER A 328 -14.26 11.33 8.48
C SER A 328 -15.08 11.58 9.76
N GLY A 329 -14.74 12.62 10.52
CA GLY A 329 -15.45 13.01 11.73
C GLY A 329 -16.63 13.96 11.53
N LEU A 330 -16.94 14.39 10.29
CA LEU A 330 -18.15 15.14 9.99
C LEU A 330 -19.33 14.17 9.90
N SER A 331 -20.31 14.35 10.78
CA SER A 331 -21.56 13.58 10.86
C SER A 331 -22.75 14.42 10.45
#